data_AF-A0A1H0CL39-F1
#
_entry.id   AF-A0A1H0CL39-F1
#
_cell.length_a   1.000
_cell.length_b   1.000
_cell.length_c   1.000
_cell.angle_alpha   90.00
_cell.angle_beta   90.00
_cell.angle_gamma   90.00
#
_symmetry.space_group_name_H-M   'P 1'
#
loop_
_entity.id
_entity.type
_entity.pdbx_description
1 polymer ?
#
loop_
_entity_poly.entity_id
_entity_poly.type
_entity_poly.pdbx_seq_one_letter_code
_entity_poly.pdbx_strand_id
1 'polypeptide(L)'
;MAWFAGVATVVFFSLLLPATTALDRRTDRARPLYDDVLAVAQYEWEQIKETGRPAALTLAGGDRTGGETGLTLDSHTETVRVTVEGGGYCIEARNTFGDETGVLCFEGREPPTTLFEDRS
;
A
#
# COMPACT_ATOMS: atom_id res chain seq x y z
N MET A 1 -27.63 -43.15 -1.98
CA MET A 1 -26.30 -42.52 -1.83
C MET A 1 -26.14 -41.17 -2.54
N ALA A 2 -27.08 -40.71 -3.39
CA ALA A 2 -26.98 -39.41 -4.08
C ALA A 2 -27.24 -38.18 -3.20
N TRP A 3 -27.91 -38.34 -2.05
CA TRP A 3 -28.29 -37.22 -1.17
C TRP A 3 -27.09 -36.58 -0.45
N PHE A 4 -26.11 -37.36 -0.02
CA PHE A 4 -24.92 -36.85 0.68
C PHE A 4 -24.02 -36.00 -0.24
N ALA A 5 -23.96 -36.32 -1.53
CA ALA A 5 -23.20 -35.54 -2.52
C ALA A 5 -23.80 -34.15 -2.73
N GLY A 6 -25.13 -34.03 -2.75
CA GLY A 6 -25.81 -32.73 -2.88
C GLY A 6 -25.61 -31.82 -1.67
N VAL A 7 -25.71 -32.38 -0.45
CA VAL A 7 -25.51 -31.61 0.79
C VAL A 7 -24.07 -31.13 0.95
N ALA A 8 -23.08 -31.99 0.65
CA ALA A 8 -21.67 -31.60 0.70
C ALA A 8 -21.33 -30.45 -0.26
N THR A 9 -21.92 -30.45 -1.46
CA THR A 9 -21.70 -29.40 -2.46
C THR A 9 -22.30 -28.07 -2.01
N VAL A 10 -23.52 -28.08 -1.45
CA VAL A 10 -24.17 -26.85 -0.93
C VAL A 10 -23.39 -26.27 0.26
N VAL A 11 -22.91 -27.10 1.18
CA VAL A 11 -22.11 -26.64 2.33
C VAL A 11 -20.78 -26.04 1.86
N PHE A 12 -20.12 -26.66 0.89
CA PHE A 12 -18.87 -26.15 0.31
C PHE A 12 -19.07 -24.78 -0.37
N PHE A 13 -20.11 -24.62 -1.20
CA PHE A 13 -20.45 -23.33 -1.80
C PHE A 13 -20.86 -22.27 -0.76
N SER A 14 -21.59 -22.66 0.28
CA SER A 14 -22.00 -21.74 1.36
C SER A 14 -20.83 -21.23 2.19
N LEU A 15 -19.75 -22.01 2.31
CA LEU A 15 -18.51 -21.60 2.99
C LEU A 15 -17.59 -20.75 2.09
N LEU A 16 -17.63 -20.95 0.77
CA LEU A 16 -16.81 -20.18 -0.16
C LEU A 16 -17.28 -18.73 -0.32
N LEU A 17 -18.58 -18.48 -0.40
CA LEU A 17 -19.15 -17.13 -0.56
C LEU A 17 -18.72 -16.11 0.52
N PRO A 18 -18.75 -16.42 1.83
CA PRO A 18 -18.29 -15.49 2.86
C PRO A 18 -16.76 -15.29 2.82
N ALA A 19 -16.00 -16.33 2.46
CA ALA A 19 -14.55 -16.21 2.34
C ALA A 19 -14.13 -15.31 1.17
N THR A 20 -14.78 -15.45 0.01
CA THR A 20 -14.49 -14.61 -1.17
C THR A 20 -14.85 -13.16 -0.91
N THR A 21 -16.00 -12.89 -0.27
CA THR A 21 -16.43 -11.52 0.05
C THR A 21 -15.58 -10.87 1.15
N ALA A 22 -15.05 -11.65 2.09
CA ALA A 22 -14.10 -11.14 3.09
C ALA A 22 -12.75 -10.76 2.44
N LEU A 23 -12.27 -11.57 1.49
CA LEU A 23 -11.04 -11.30 0.74
C LEU A 23 -11.18 -10.06 -0.16
N ASP A 24 -12.31 -9.95 -0.84
CA ASP A 24 -12.66 -8.83 -1.71
C ASP A 24 -12.64 -7.50 -0.93
N ARG A 25 -13.37 -7.45 0.19
CA ARG A 25 -13.39 -6.27 1.08
C ARG A 25 -12.02 -5.88 1.62
N ARG A 26 -11.16 -6.87 1.93
CA ARG A 26 -9.80 -6.58 2.39
C ARG A 26 -8.97 -5.97 1.26
N THR A 27 -9.06 -6.54 0.08
CA THR A 27 -8.35 -6.06 -1.12
C THR A 27 -8.77 -4.63 -1.45
N ASP A 28 -10.08 -4.35 -1.41
CA ASP A 28 -10.62 -3.01 -1.66
C ASP A 28 -10.15 -1.97 -0.63
N ARG A 29 -10.05 -2.35 0.65
CA ARG A 29 -9.57 -1.45 1.72
C ARG A 29 -8.06 -1.23 1.69
N ALA A 30 -7.31 -2.23 1.23
CA ALA A 30 -5.85 -2.13 1.14
C ALA A 30 -5.41 -1.36 -0.12
N ARG A 31 -6.24 -1.30 -1.16
CA ARG A 31 -5.89 -0.65 -2.42
C ARG A 31 -5.48 0.84 -2.27
N PRO A 32 -6.23 1.70 -1.57
CA PRO A 32 -5.83 3.10 -1.36
C PRO A 32 -4.48 3.22 -0.63
N LEU A 33 -4.22 2.33 0.34
CA LEU A 33 -2.95 2.29 1.06
C LEU A 33 -1.76 2.03 0.11
N TYR A 34 -1.94 1.13 -0.85
CA TYR A 34 -0.92 0.81 -1.84
C TYR A 34 -0.71 1.96 -2.84
N ASP A 35 -1.79 2.62 -3.27
CA ASP A 35 -1.72 3.78 -4.17
C ASP A 35 -0.98 4.95 -3.48
N ASP A 36 -1.23 5.18 -2.19
CA ASP A 36 -0.54 6.18 -1.38
C ASP A 36 0.97 5.92 -1.27
N VAL A 37 1.38 4.67 -1.06
CA VAL A 37 2.81 4.30 -1.02
C VAL A 37 3.49 4.56 -2.36
N LEU A 38 2.82 4.27 -3.48
CA LEU A 38 3.36 4.56 -4.81
C LEU A 38 3.52 6.07 -5.03
N ALA A 39 2.54 6.87 -4.61
CA ALA A 39 2.62 8.33 -4.72
C ALA A 39 3.78 8.90 -3.88
N VAL A 40 3.98 8.40 -2.66
CA VAL A 40 5.11 8.76 -1.79
C VAL A 40 6.43 8.37 -2.44
N ALA A 41 6.53 7.16 -2.99
CA ALA A 41 7.72 6.70 -3.68
C ALA A 41 8.05 7.57 -4.89
N GLN A 42 7.05 7.91 -5.69
CA GLN A 42 7.24 8.79 -6.84
C GLN A 42 7.73 10.18 -6.41
N TYR A 43 7.17 10.75 -5.34
CA TYR A 43 7.61 12.03 -4.81
C TYR A 43 9.07 12.00 -4.34
N GLU A 44 9.47 10.97 -3.57
CA GLU A 44 10.86 10.81 -3.13
C GLU A 44 11.83 10.68 -4.31
N TRP A 45 11.44 9.93 -5.34
CA TRP A 45 12.21 9.81 -6.57
C TRP A 45 12.41 11.15 -7.29
N GLU A 46 11.35 11.95 -7.43
CA GLU A 46 11.40 13.28 -8.04
C GLU A 46 12.32 14.20 -7.23
N GLN A 47 12.23 14.17 -5.89
CA GLN A 47 13.09 14.95 -5.01
C GLN A 47 14.57 14.55 -5.10
N ILE A 48 14.87 13.26 -5.18
CA ILE A 48 16.23 12.76 -5.40
C ILE A 48 16.75 13.23 -6.75
N LYS A 49 15.93 13.21 -7.80
CA LYS A 49 16.32 13.69 -9.14
C LYS A 49 16.62 15.17 -9.17
N GLU A 50 15.79 15.98 -8.53
CA GLU A 50 15.92 17.44 -8.55
C GLU A 50 17.02 17.94 -7.63
N THR A 51 17.14 17.37 -6.43
CA THR A 51 18.01 17.91 -5.37
C THR A 51 19.23 17.03 -5.07
N GLY A 52 19.29 15.83 -5.64
CA GLY A 52 20.30 14.82 -5.33
C GLY A 52 20.16 14.22 -3.94
N ARG A 53 19.04 14.48 -3.24
CA ARG A 53 18.78 14.06 -1.86
C ARG A 53 17.31 13.67 -1.68
N PRO A 54 17.01 12.71 -0.79
CA PRO A 54 15.64 12.39 -0.43
C PRO A 54 15.00 13.52 0.37
N ALA A 55 13.68 13.62 0.29
CA ALA A 55 12.91 14.62 1.01
C ALA A 55 12.65 14.20 2.45
N ALA A 56 12.53 15.20 3.32
CA ALA A 56 12.00 14.97 4.66
C ALA A 56 10.48 15.00 4.58
N LEU A 57 9.85 13.83 4.47
CA LEU A 57 8.40 13.70 4.56
C LEU A 57 7.98 13.45 6.00
N THR A 58 7.28 14.43 6.58
CA THR A 58 6.44 14.21 7.76
C THR A 58 4.99 14.29 7.29
N LEU A 59 4.30 13.14 7.29
CA LEU A 59 2.88 13.04 6.95
C LEU A 59 2.16 12.61 8.21
N ALA A 60 1.08 13.31 8.56
CA ALA A 60 0.61 13.23 9.93
C ALA A 60 -0.88 13.44 10.11
N GLY A 61 -1.33 12.97 11.27
CA GLY A 61 -2.14 13.77 12.18
C GLY A 61 -1.46 15.11 12.54
N GLY A 62 -1.16 15.93 11.52
CA GLY A 62 -0.45 17.20 11.56
C GLY A 62 0.88 17.26 10.82
N ASP A 63 0.89 17.30 9.47
CA ASP A 63 1.91 18.06 8.71
C ASP A 63 1.51 18.25 7.23
N ARG A 64 1.86 19.42 6.71
CA ARG A 64 1.56 19.95 5.37
C ARG A 64 2.77 19.77 4.44
N THR A 65 2.55 19.32 3.21
CA THR A 65 3.54 19.47 2.14
C THR A 65 3.41 20.86 1.50
N GLY A 66 4.22 21.80 1.99
CA GLY A 66 4.42 23.11 1.37
C GLY A 66 5.54 23.04 0.34
N GLY A 67 5.19 23.15 -0.94
CA GLY A 67 6.13 23.23 -2.06
C GLY A 67 5.56 22.60 -3.32
N GLU A 68 4.64 23.31 -3.98
CA GLU A 68 4.19 23.11 -5.37
C GLU A 68 3.97 21.69 -5.93
N THR A 69 3.65 20.67 -5.13
CA THR A 69 2.79 19.54 -5.55
C THR A 69 2.31 18.79 -4.31
N GLY A 70 1.04 19.00 -3.96
CA GLY A 70 0.44 18.45 -2.74
C GLY A 70 0.24 16.95 -2.86
N LEU A 71 1.09 16.17 -2.20
CA LEU A 71 0.84 14.76 -1.96
C LEU A 71 -0.39 14.63 -1.05
N THR A 72 -1.49 14.14 -1.60
CA THR A 72 -2.74 13.92 -0.86
C THR A 72 -2.89 12.43 -0.62
N LEU A 73 -2.79 12.02 0.65
CA LEU A 73 -3.04 10.63 1.06
C LEU A 73 -4.54 10.35 1.18
N ASP A 74 -4.93 9.11 1.02
CA ASP A 74 -6.29 8.66 1.31
C ASP A 74 -6.65 8.88 2.79
N SER A 75 -7.90 9.26 3.05
CA SER A 75 -8.39 9.55 4.40
C SER A 75 -8.35 8.35 5.36
N HIS A 76 -8.21 7.14 4.83
CA HIS A 76 -8.08 5.91 5.60
C HIS A 76 -6.63 5.50 5.85
N THR A 77 -5.64 6.19 5.29
CA THR A 77 -4.22 5.96 5.61
C THR A 77 -3.89 6.60 6.95
N GLU A 78 -3.52 5.77 7.93
CA GLU A 78 -3.28 6.21 9.30
C GLU A 78 -1.82 6.64 9.49
N THR A 79 -0.89 5.85 8.96
CA THR A 79 0.54 6.12 9.06
C THR A 79 1.24 5.79 7.76
N VAL A 80 2.18 6.64 7.36
CA VAL A 80 3.18 6.35 6.34
C VAL A 80 4.53 6.72 6.93
N ARG A 81 5.47 5.78 6.93
CA ARG A 81 6.85 5.96 7.37
C ARG A 81 7.77 5.79 6.19
N VAL A 82 8.65 6.77 5.97
CA VAL A 82 9.73 6.69 5.00
C VAL A 82 11.06 6.64 5.75
N THR A 83 11.89 5.67 5.44
CA THR A 83 13.25 5.51 6.00
C THR A 83 14.24 5.56 4.86
N VAL A 84 15.14 6.53 4.88
CA VAL A 84 16.21 6.64 3.87
C VAL A 84 17.37 5.76 4.28
N GLU A 85 17.80 4.86 3.40
CA GLU A 85 18.94 3.98 3.62
C GLU A 85 19.89 4.01 2.41
N GLY A 86 21.07 4.60 2.60
CA GLY A 86 22.06 4.73 1.53
C GLY A 86 21.56 5.58 0.36
N GLY A 87 21.58 5.01 -0.85
CA GLY A 87 21.07 5.62 -2.09
C GLY A 87 19.60 5.31 -2.39
N GLY A 88 18.86 4.76 -1.43
CA GLY A 88 17.46 4.39 -1.58
C GLY A 88 16.61 4.79 -0.37
N TYR A 89 15.35 4.38 -0.41
CA TYR A 89 14.39 4.63 0.67
C TYR A 89 13.44 3.46 0.81
N CYS A 90 12.97 3.22 2.03
CA CYS A 90 11.98 2.22 2.37
C CYS A 90 10.72 2.88 2.90
N ILE A 91 9.55 2.41 2.47
CA ILE A 91 8.24 2.93 2.85
C ILE A 91 7.46 1.83 3.55
N GLU A 92 6.82 2.18 4.66
CA GLU A 92 5.89 1.33 5.39
C GLU A 92 4.63 2.14 5.66
N ALA A 93 3.46 1.58 5.35
CA ALA A 93 2.20 2.25 5.62
C ALA A 93 1.18 1.32 6.29
N ARG A 94 0.28 1.93 7.07
CA ARG A 94 -0.85 1.28 7.74
C ARG A 94 -2.11 2.11 7.53
N ASN A 95 -3.25 1.44 7.30
CA ASN A 95 -4.56 2.08 7.24
C ASN A 95 -5.36 1.91 8.55
N THR A 96 -6.42 2.71 8.70
CA THR A 96 -7.37 2.66 9.85
C THR A 96 -8.09 1.32 10.02
N PHE A 97 -8.01 0.43 9.03
CA PHE A 97 -8.59 -0.91 9.07
C PHE A 97 -7.62 -1.98 9.58
N GLY A 98 -6.37 -1.61 9.88
CA GLY A 98 -5.32 -2.49 10.36
C GLY A 98 -4.59 -3.26 9.24
N ASP A 99 -4.79 -2.91 7.97
CA ASP A 99 -3.97 -3.42 6.88
C ASP A 99 -2.64 -2.65 6.81
N GLU A 100 -1.59 -3.38 6.45
CA GLU A 100 -0.22 -2.89 6.39
C GLU A 100 0.42 -3.31 5.07
N THR A 101 1.30 -2.47 4.53
CA THR A 101 2.08 -2.81 3.32
C THR A 101 3.30 -3.69 3.63
N GLY A 102 3.75 -3.70 4.88
CA GLY A 102 5.11 -4.10 5.24
C GLY A 102 6.14 -3.06 4.76
N VAL A 103 7.42 -3.34 5.01
CA VAL A 103 8.53 -2.48 4.56
C VAL A 103 8.80 -2.75 3.08
N LEU A 104 8.68 -1.71 2.25
CA LEU A 104 8.89 -1.73 0.81
C LEU A 104 10.08 -0.83 0.47
N CYS A 105 11.19 -1.40 0.02
CA CYS A 105 12.43 -0.66 -0.23
C CYS A 105 12.66 -0.45 -1.73
N PHE A 106 13.02 0.77 -2.08
CA PHE A 106 13.29 1.20 -3.44
C PHE A 106 14.72 1.72 -3.53
N GLU A 107 15.48 1.13 -4.43
CA GLU A 107 16.78 1.65 -4.81
C GLU A 107 16.54 2.75 -5.82
N GLY A 108 16.76 4.02 -5.45
CA GLY A 108 16.43 5.20 -6.27
C GLY A 108 17.10 5.19 -7.64
N ARG A 109 16.57 4.40 -8.57
CA ARG A 109 17.00 4.21 -9.95
C ARG A 109 15.86 4.47 -10.92
N GLU A 110 14.64 4.08 -10.55
CA GLU A 110 13.39 4.31 -11.30
C GLU A 110 12.19 4.38 -10.33
N PRO A 111 11.13 5.14 -10.66
CA PRO A 111 9.93 5.20 -9.82
C PRO A 111 9.15 3.89 -9.94
N PRO A 112 8.61 3.35 -8.84
CA PRO A 112 7.81 2.14 -8.90
C PRO A 112 6.48 2.41 -9.63
N THR A 113 6.17 1.60 -10.64
CA THR A 113 4.87 1.63 -11.34
C THR A 113 3.84 0.72 -10.70
N THR A 114 4.31 -0.32 -10.00
CA THR A 114 3.49 -1.23 -9.20
C THR A 114 4.27 -1.68 -7.97
N LEU A 115 3.57 -2.04 -6.89
CA LEU A 115 4.21 -2.60 -5.68
C LEU A 115 4.55 -4.09 -5.81
N PHE A 116 4.20 -4.72 -6.93
CA PHE A 116 4.36 -6.16 -7.13
C PHE A 116 5.62 -6.52 -7.93
N GLU A 117 6.25 -5.56 -8.62
CA GLU A 117 7.47 -5.79 -9.40
C GLU A 117 8.73 -5.95 -8.52
N ASP A 118 8.80 -5.27 -7.38
CA ASP A 118 10.00 -5.24 -6.51
C ASP A 118 10.13 -6.43 -5.52
N ARG A 119 9.26 -7.45 -5.65
CA ARG A 119 9.31 -8.69 -4.83
C ARG A 119 9.95 -9.88 -5.55
N SER A 120 10.61 -9.66 -6.69
CA SER A 120 11.21 -10.72 -7.52
C SER A 120 12.66 -11.05 -7.20
#